data_AF-A0A7V9Q0I0-F1
#
_entry.id   AF-A0A7V9Q0I0-F1
#
_cell.length_a   1.000
_cell.length_b   1.000
_cell.length_c   1.000
_cell.angle_alpha   90.00
_cell.angle_beta   90.00
_cell.angle_gamma   90.00
#
_symmetry.space_group_name_H-M   'P 1'
#
loop_
_entity.id
_entity.type
_entity.pdbx_description
1 polymer ?
#
loop_
_entity_poly.entity_id
_entity_poly.type
_entity_poly.pdbx_seq_one_letter_code
_entity_poly.pdbx_strand_id
1 'polypeptide(L)' 'MSWEAVIGLEVHVHLKTRSKMFCRCPVGFGADPNTQTCPVCL' A
#
# COMPACT_ATOMS: atom_id res chain seq x y z
N MET A 1 -14.68 38.29 15.64
CA MET A 1 -14.80 36.83 15.43
C MET A 1 -13.42 36.24 15.48
N SER A 2 -13.13 35.34 16.43
CA SER A 2 -11.91 34.54 16.42
C SER A 2 -12.31 33.10 16.07
N TRP A 3 -12.02 32.67 14.86
CA TRP A 3 -12.19 31.27 14.44
C TRP A 3 -10.85 30.56 14.50
N GLU A 4 -10.88 29.27 14.80
CA GLU A 4 -9.71 28.40 14.81
C GLU A 4 -9.89 27.32 13.74
N ALA A 5 -8.93 27.20 12.84
CA ALA A 5 -8.92 26.15 11.84
C ALA A 5 -8.31 24.88 12.44
N VAL A 6 -9.06 23.78 12.41
CA VAL A 6 -8.57 22.45 12.80
C VAL A 6 -8.64 21.54 11.59
N ILE A 7 -7.47 21.09 11.11
CA ILE A 7 -7.33 20.28 9.90
C ILE A 7 -6.58 19.00 10.24
N GLY A 8 -7.13 17.87 9.83
CA GLY A 8 -6.50 16.55 9.90
C GLY A 8 -6.25 15.99 8.51
N LEU A 9 -5.12 15.33 8.32
CA LEU A 9 -4.78 14.64 7.09
C LEU A 9 -4.42 13.19 7.40
N GLU A 10 -4.91 12.27 6.59
CA GLU A 10 -4.49 10.87 6.59
C GLU A 10 -3.77 10.59 5.26
N VAL A 11 -2.54 10.10 5.36
CA VAL A 11 -1.65 9.94 4.19
C VAL A 11 -1.19 8.49 4.12
N HIS A 12 -1.37 7.87 2.97
CA HIS A 12 -0.82 6.54 2.68
C HIS A 12 0.40 6.65 1.77
N VAL A 13 1.46 5.91 2.12
CA VAL A 13 2.68 5.80 1.33
C VAL A 13 2.98 4.32 1.11
N HIS A 14 3.25 3.95 -0.14
CA HIS A 14 3.67 2.60 -0.49
C HIS A 14 5.17 2.45 -0.21
N LEU A 15 5.54 1.56 0.72
CA LEU A 15 6.95 1.23 0.95
C LEU A 15 7.55 0.56 -0.29
N LYS A 16 8.74 1.00 -0.69
CA LYS A 16 9.46 0.47 -1.87
C LYS A 16 10.19 -0.84 -1.56
N THR A 17 9.48 -1.80 -0.98
CA THR A 17 10.00 -3.14 -0.67
C THR A 17 10.04 -4.02 -1.92
N ARG A 18 10.83 -5.10 -1.87
CA ARG A 18 10.86 -6.10 -2.95
C ARG A 18 9.77 -7.16 -2.82
N SER A 19 9.30 -7.42 -1.60
CA SER A 19 8.23 -8.38 -1.30
C SER A 19 7.04 -7.71 -0.61
N LYS A 20 5.88 -8.36 -0.64
CA LYS A 20 4.69 -7.94 0.11
C LYS A 20 4.94 -8.02 1.62
N MET A 21 4.07 -7.38 2.40
CA MET A 21 4.23 -7.24 3.85
C MET A 21 4.22 -8.58 4.59
N PHE A 22 3.37 -9.52 4.18
CA PHE A 22 3.12 -10.78 4.91
C PHE A 22 3.43 -12.05 4.12
N CYS A 23 4.01 -11.93 2.93
CA CYS A 23 4.41 -13.07 2.12
C CYS A 23 5.60 -12.73 1.21
N ARG A 24 6.12 -13.73 0.49
CA ARG A 24 7.29 -13.57 -0.39
C ARG A 24 6.95 -13.13 -1.82
N CYS A 25 5.67 -12.87 -2.13
CA CYS A 25 5.30 -12.37 -3.45
C CYS A 25 5.97 -11.02 -3.73
N PRO A 26 6.38 -10.74 -4.98
CA PRO A 26 6.98 -9.46 -5.33
C PRO A 26 5.97 -8.31 -5.21
N VAL A 27 6.49 -7.10 -4.97
CA VAL A 27 5.77 -5.84 -5.15
C VAL A 27 6.27 -5.19 -6.43
N GLY A 28 5.36 -4.91 -7.37
CA GLY A 28 5.70 -4.27 -8.64
C GLY A 28 4.45 -3.86 -9.42
N PHE A 29 4.63 -2.94 -10.36
CA PHE A 29 3.57 -2.49 -11.26
C PHE A 29 3.59 -3.27 -12.58
N GLY A 30 2.42 -3.45 -13.21
CA GLY A 30 2.31 -3.90 -14.61
C GLY A 30 2.39 -5.41 -14.84
N ALA A 31 2.28 -6.24 -13.80
CA ALA A 31 2.20 -7.69 -13.98
C ALA A 31 0.81 -8.13 -14.46
N ASP A 32 0.75 -9.28 -15.15
CA ASP A 32 -0.50 -9.88 -15.58
C ASP A 32 -1.41 -10.25 -14.40
N PRO A 33 -2.75 -10.29 -14.60
CA PRO A 33 -3.69 -10.61 -13.53
C PRO A 33 -3.35 -11.88 -12.76
N ASN A 34 -3.37 -11.79 -11.43
CA ASN A 34 -3.14 -12.89 -10.48
C ASN A 34 -1.76 -13.59 -10.55
N THR A 35 -0.77 -13.03 -11.26
CA THR A 35 0.57 -13.64 -11.38
C THR A 35 1.49 -13.38 -10.18
N GLN A 36 1.23 -12.33 -9.40
CA GLN A 36 2.00 -11.99 -8.19
C GLN A 36 1.24 -12.37 -6.92
N THR A 37 0.74 -13.60 -6.87
CA THR A 37 -0.12 -14.10 -5.80
C THR A 37 0.41 -15.41 -5.20
N CYS A 38 -0.05 -15.72 -4.00
CA CYS A 38 0.20 -16.99 -3.32
C CYS A 38 -0.92 -17.22 -2.29
N PRO A 39 -1.02 -18.42 -1.67
CA PRO A 39 -2.09 -18.75 -0.73
C PRO A 39 -2.22 -17.84 0.50
N VAL A 40 -1.22 -16.99 0.79
CA VAL A 40 -1.26 -16.06 1.91
C VAL A 40 -1.91 -14.72 1.55
N CYS A 41 -1.87 -14.31 0.28
CA CYS A 41 -2.34 -12.99 -0.16
C CYS A 41 -3.48 -13.04 -1.20
N LEU A 42 -4.04 -14.23 -1.41
CA LEU A 42 -5.36 -14.45 -2.00
C LEU A 42 -6.35 -14.69 -0.86
#